data_AF-A0A1B6FSE8-F1
#
_entry.id   AF-A0A1B6FSE8-F1
#
_cell.length_a   1.000
_cell.length_b   1.000
_cell.length_c   1.000
_cell.angle_alpha   90.00
_cell.angle_beta   90.00
_cell.angle_gamma   90.00
#
_symmetry.space_group_name_H-M   'P 1'
#
loop_
_entity.id
_entity.type
_entity.pdbx_description
1 polymer ?
#
loop_
_entity_poly.entity_id
_entity_poly.type
_entity_poly.pdbx_seq_one_letter_code
_entity_poly.pdbx_strand_id
1 'polypeptide(L)'
;MTIFDKIMKYITILSCFILHVYCQTNNILSEFSSLEKQISTILEDPSLQGIEEAMHFMNLYCMEMSNLSLKLDQDMAGDMMEDLIKLYKQGRPKFIDIELNDYELKKYLLVKDKTLTKLKVLQSDARSIWDEFVTSLIKKSDKPI
;
A
#
# COMPACT_ATOMS: atom_id res chain seq x y z
N MET A 1 -12.08 -29.40 -12.71
CA MET A 1 -10.95 -28.62 -12.14
C MET A 1 -9.70 -29.07 -12.84
N THR A 2 -9.12 -28.22 -13.68
CA THR A 2 -8.02 -28.59 -14.57
C THR A 2 -6.70 -28.62 -13.82
N ILE A 3 -5.69 -29.31 -14.37
CA ILE A 3 -4.33 -29.32 -13.81
C ILE A 3 -3.76 -27.89 -13.74
N PHE A 4 -4.14 -27.04 -14.69
CA PHE A 4 -3.79 -25.62 -14.73
C PHE A 4 -4.31 -24.84 -13.51
N ASP A 5 -5.56 -25.06 -13.09
CA ASP A 5 -6.14 -24.41 -11.90
C ASP A 5 -5.41 -24.78 -10.61
N LYS A 6 -4.89 -26.02 -10.53
CA LYS A 6 -4.09 -26.48 -9.40
C LYS A 6 -2.72 -25.80 -9.40
N ILE A 7 -2.06 -25.74 -10.56
CA ILE A 7 -0.75 -25.07 -10.71
C ILE A 7 -0.85 -23.59 -10.33
N MET A 8 -1.86 -22.88 -10.83
CA MET A 8 -2.08 -21.47 -10.48
C MET A 8 -2.33 -21.28 -8.99
N LYS A 9 -3.15 -22.14 -8.35
CA LYS A 9 -3.33 -22.10 -6.89
C LYS A 9 -2.03 -22.35 -6.12
N TYR A 10 -1.21 -23.30 -6.56
CA TYR A 10 0.07 -23.57 -5.92
C TYR A 10 1.05 -22.39 -6.08
N ILE A 11 1.08 -21.74 -7.25
CA ILE A 11 1.89 -20.52 -7.47
C ILE A 11 1.39 -19.37 -6.59
N THR A 12 0.07 -19.17 -6.46
CA THR A 12 -0.49 -18.15 -5.57
C THR A 12 -0.16 -18.44 -4.11
N ILE A 13 -0.32 -19.69 -3.65
CA ILE A 13 0.00 -20.06 -2.27
C ILE A 13 1.51 -19.91 -2.00
N LEU A 14 2.36 -20.33 -2.93
CA LEU A 14 3.82 -20.26 -2.80
C LEU A 14 4.30 -18.81 -2.86
N SER A 15 3.73 -17.96 -3.71
CA SER A 15 4.02 -16.52 -3.73
C SER A 15 3.56 -15.84 -2.45
N CYS A 16 2.37 -16.16 -1.92
CA CYS A 16 1.94 -15.69 -0.61
C CYS A 16 2.87 -16.17 0.52
N PHE A 17 3.38 -17.40 0.46
CA PHE A 17 4.29 -17.95 1.48
C PHE A 17 5.69 -17.32 1.40
N ILE A 18 6.21 -17.10 0.20
CA ILE A 18 7.46 -16.35 -0.02
C ILE A 18 7.29 -14.92 0.46
N LEU A 19 6.16 -14.27 0.15
CA LEU A 19 5.83 -12.92 0.65
C LEU A 19 5.78 -12.91 2.18
N HIS A 20 5.17 -13.92 2.80
CA HIS A 20 5.04 -14.03 4.26
C HIS A 20 6.37 -14.29 4.97
N VAL A 21 7.24 -15.12 4.38
CA VAL A 21 8.62 -15.36 4.88
C VAL A 21 9.50 -14.13 4.65
N TYR A 22 9.29 -13.40 3.55
CA TYR A 22 9.91 -12.10 3.32
C TYR A 22 9.44 -11.09 4.39
N CYS A 23 8.15 -11.05 4.73
CA CYS A 23 7.60 -10.18 5.78
C CYS A 23 8.13 -10.47 7.20
N GLN A 24 8.59 -11.69 7.50
CA GLN A 24 9.18 -11.98 8.82
C GLN A 24 10.62 -11.48 8.97
N THR A 25 11.27 -11.08 7.88
CA THR A 25 12.69 -10.70 7.88
C THR A 25 12.95 -9.29 7.34
N ASN A 26 11.92 -8.57 6.89
CA ASN A 26 12.11 -7.29 6.21
C ASN A 26 11.71 -6.07 7.04
N ASN A 27 12.59 -5.09 6.93
CA ASN A 27 12.46 -3.73 7.41
C ASN A 27 11.16 -3.11 6.88
N ILE A 28 10.22 -2.78 7.78
CA ILE A 28 8.94 -2.11 7.49
C ILE A 28 9.14 -0.94 6.52
N LEU A 29 10.22 -0.17 6.68
CA LEU A 29 10.55 0.96 5.81
C LEU A 29 10.74 0.54 4.36
N SER A 30 11.41 -0.58 4.13
CA SER A 30 11.68 -1.08 2.77
C SER A 30 10.39 -1.54 2.10
N GLU A 31 9.47 -2.15 2.84
CA GLU A 31 8.20 -2.62 2.31
C GLU A 31 7.32 -1.44 1.88
N PHE A 32 7.12 -0.46 2.76
CA PHE A 32 6.32 0.72 2.44
C PHE A 32 6.96 1.59 1.35
N SER A 33 8.29 1.75 1.37
CA SER A 33 9.01 2.47 0.29
C SER A 33 8.86 1.75 -1.05
N SER A 34 8.90 0.41 -1.06
CA SER A 34 8.71 -0.40 -2.27
C SER A 34 7.28 -0.29 -2.81
N LEU A 35 6.28 -0.37 -1.94
CA LEU A 35 4.87 -0.19 -2.31
C LEU A 35 4.62 1.21 -2.87
N GLU A 36 5.09 2.26 -2.18
CA GLU A 36 4.95 3.64 -2.64
C GLU A 36 5.58 3.82 -4.02
N LYS A 37 6.79 3.28 -4.23
CA LYS A 37 7.48 3.39 -5.52
C LYS A 37 6.71 2.66 -6.63
N GLN A 38 6.22 1.46 -6.38
CA GLN A 38 5.45 0.69 -7.36
C GLN A 38 4.16 1.43 -7.74
N ILE A 39 3.39 1.89 -6.75
CA ILE A 39 2.15 2.63 -6.99
C ILE A 39 2.46 3.92 -7.77
N SER A 40 3.41 4.73 -7.31
CA SER A 40 3.74 6.02 -7.93
C SER A 40 4.22 5.84 -9.37
N THR A 41 5.06 4.84 -9.63
CA THR A 41 5.54 4.54 -10.99
C THR A 41 4.39 4.23 -11.94
N ILE A 42 3.41 3.43 -11.50
CA ILE A 42 2.24 3.09 -12.33
C ILE A 42 1.30 4.28 -12.47
N LEU A 43 1.12 5.11 -11.44
CA LEU A 43 0.24 6.28 -11.54
C LEU A 43 0.84 7.40 -12.40
N GLU A 44 2.16 7.54 -12.41
CA GLU A 44 2.89 8.47 -13.28
C GLU A 44 2.87 8.01 -14.75
N ASP A 45 3.00 6.71 -15.00
CA ASP A 45 2.82 6.12 -16.34
C ASP A 45 1.95 4.84 -16.30
N PRO A 46 0.61 5.00 -16.39
CA PRO A 46 -0.31 3.88 -16.32
C PRO A 46 -0.28 2.95 -17.54
N SER A 47 0.45 3.31 -18.60
CA SER A 47 0.61 2.45 -19.78
C SER A 47 1.52 1.25 -19.54
N LEU A 48 2.37 1.28 -18.51
CA LEU A 48 3.34 0.23 -18.21
C LEU A 48 2.68 -1.05 -17.68
N GLN A 49 1.79 -0.91 -16.69
CA GLN A 49 1.20 -2.04 -15.96
C GLN A 49 -0.32 -1.90 -15.74
N GLY A 50 -0.90 -0.74 -16.05
CA GLY A 50 -2.34 -0.49 -15.93
C GLY A 50 -2.79 -0.05 -14.54
N ILE A 51 -3.87 0.71 -14.50
CA ILE A 51 -4.47 1.26 -13.27
C ILE A 51 -4.92 0.18 -12.28
N GLU A 52 -5.36 -0.98 -12.77
CA GLU A 52 -5.83 -2.06 -11.89
C GLU A 52 -4.70 -2.63 -11.03
N GLU A 53 -3.47 -2.66 -11.53
CA GLU A 53 -2.28 -3.09 -10.78
C GLU A 53 -1.91 -2.05 -9.70
N ALA A 54 -1.96 -0.76 -10.03
CA ALA A 54 -1.81 0.30 -9.03
C ALA A 54 -2.85 0.16 -7.91
N MET A 55 -4.11 -0.11 -8.26
CA MET A 55 -5.17 -0.36 -7.28
C MET A 55 -4.88 -1.61 -6.42
N HIS A 56 -4.27 -2.65 -6.98
CA HIS A 56 -3.87 -3.83 -6.23
C HIS A 56 -2.83 -3.48 -5.16
N PHE A 57 -1.77 -2.76 -5.55
CA PHE A 57 -0.74 -2.32 -4.60
C PHE A 57 -1.25 -1.32 -3.57
N MET A 58 -2.16 -0.42 -3.94
CA MET A 58 -2.81 0.49 -2.99
C MET A 58 -3.65 -0.26 -1.95
N ASN A 59 -4.38 -1.32 -2.35
CA ASN A 59 -5.10 -2.15 -1.39
C ASN A 59 -4.16 -2.84 -0.40
N LEU A 60 -3.03 -3.38 -0.89
CA LEU A 60 -2.00 -3.97 -0.05
C LEU A 60 -1.43 -2.93 0.93
N TYR A 61 -1.10 -1.73 0.44
CA TYR A 61 -0.65 -0.63 1.28
C TYR A 61 -1.65 -0.31 2.39
N CYS A 62 -2.94 -0.14 2.04
CA CYS A 62 -4.00 0.18 3.00
C CYS A 62 -4.15 -0.91 4.07
N MET A 63 -4.15 -2.18 3.65
CA MET A 63 -4.25 -3.33 4.55
C MET A 63 -3.08 -3.38 5.53
N GLU A 64 -1.85 -3.28 5.04
CA GLU A 64 -0.66 -3.33 5.90
C GLU A 64 -0.58 -2.15 6.87
N MET A 65 -0.90 -0.94 6.41
CA MET A 65 -0.90 0.25 7.26
C MET A 65 -1.99 0.18 8.33
N SER A 66 -3.16 -0.36 8.00
CA SER A 66 -4.24 -0.59 8.97
C SER A 66 -3.82 -1.61 10.03
N ASN A 67 -3.16 -2.70 9.60
CA ASN A 67 -2.61 -3.71 10.51
C ASN A 67 -1.55 -3.12 11.44
N LEU A 68 -0.67 -2.24 10.95
CA LEU A 68 0.30 -1.52 11.78
C LEU A 68 -0.38 -0.62 12.80
N SER A 69 -1.41 0.11 12.38
CA SER A 69 -2.19 0.99 13.25
C SER A 69 -2.85 0.22 14.39
N LEU A 70 -3.41 -0.96 14.10
CA LEU A 70 -3.98 -1.84 15.13
C LEU A 70 -2.93 -2.42 16.08
N LYS A 71 -1.73 -2.72 15.57
CA LYS A 71 -0.63 -3.22 16.40
C LYS A 71 -0.07 -2.14 17.32
N LEU A 72 -0.12 -0.86 16.93
CA LEU A 72 0.36 0.27 17.76
C LEU A 72 -0.39 0.36 19.10
N ASP A 73 -1.66 -0.03 19.11
CA ASP A 73 -2.48 -0.10 20.31
C ASP A 73 -2.08 -1.25 21.26
N GLN A 74 -1.27 -2.20 20.78
CA GLN A 74 -0.73 -3.32 21.55
C GLN A 74 0.70 -2.99 22.04
N ASP A 75 1.20 -3.73 23.03
CA ASP A 75 2.58 -3.53 23.50
C ASP A 75 3.58 -3.97 22.42
N MET A 76 4.13 -2.99 21.70
CA MET A 76 5.13 -3.18 20.66
C MET A 76 6.54 -3.32 21.23
N ALA A 77 7.38 -4.12 20.57
CA ALA A 77 8.81 -4.12 20.81
C ALA A 77 9.44 -2.77 20.42
N GLY A 78 10.47 -2.32 21.17
CA GLY A 78 11.09 -1.01 21.00
C GLY A 78 11.63 -0.75 19.58
N ASP A 79 12.25 -1.75 18.95
CA ASP A 79 12.81 -1.65 17.60
C ASP A 79 11.74 -1.37 16.54
N MET A 80 10.53 -1.93 16.72
CA MET A 80 9.40 -1.70 15.82
C MET A 80 8.93 -0.25 15.90
N MET A 81 8.89 0.33 17.10
CA MET A 81 8.50 1.73 17.29
C MET A 81 9.47 2.69 16.61
N GLU A 82 10.78 2.40 16.62
CA GLU A 82 11.78 3.21 15.92
C GLU A 82 11.56 3.22 14.41
N ASP A 83 11.27 2.06 13.81
CA ASP A 83 10.98 1.95 12.38
C ASP A 83 9.69 2.68 11.99
N LEU A 84 8.66 2.66 12.83
CA LEU A 84 7.43 3.41 12.59
C LEU A 84 7.64 4.92 12.68
N ILE A 85 8.49 5.38 13.60
CA ILE A 85 8.89 6.80 13.67
C ILE A 85 9.68 7.19 12.42
N LYS A 86 10.58 6.32 11.93
CA LYS A 86 11.29 6.56 10.67
C LYS A 86 10.34 6.64 9.49
N LEU A 87 9.33 5.77 9.44
CA LEU A 87 8.29 5.77 8.39
C LEU A 87 7.51 7.08 8.41
N TYR A 88 7.05 7.51 9.60
CA TYR A 88 6.40 8.81 9.76
C TYR A 88 7.25 9.98 9.25
N LYS A 89 8.55 9.97 9.55
CA LYS A 89 9.50 11.02 9.11
C LYS A 89 9.74 11.06 7.60
N GLN A 90 9.45 9.97 6.87
CA GLN A 90 9.47 9.99 5.40
C GLN A 90 8.30 10.82 4.82
N GLY A 91 7.29 11.10 5.64
CA GLY A 91 6.12 11.86 5.25
C GLY A 91 5.01 11.00 4.64
N ARG A 92 3.90 11.65 4.30
CA ARG A 92 2.77 10.98 3.65
C ARG A 92 3.21 10.42 2.30
N PRO A 93 2.78 9.19 1.94
CA PRO A 93 3.07 8.61 0.63
C PRO A 93 2.61 9.51 -0.52
N LYS A 94 3.48 9.73 -1.49
CA LYS A 94 3.24 10.66 -2.59
C LYS A 94 2.03 10.29 -3.45
N PHE A 95 1.78 8.99 -3.63
CA PHE A 95 0.69 8.52 -4.48
C PHE A 95 -0.71 8.97 -4.03
N ILE A 96 -0.87 9.33 -2.76
CA ILE A 96 -2.13 9.83 -2.19
C ILE A 96 -2.51 11.21 -2.77
N ASP A 97 -1.52 11.96 -3.24
CA ASP A 97 -1.68 13.32 -3.76
C ASP A 97 -1.45 13.40 -5.28
N ILE A 98 -1.22 12.26 -5.97
CA ILE A 98 -1.08 12.25 -7.43
C ILE A 98 -2.43 12.55 -8.07
N GLU A 99 -2.50 13.66 -8.80
CA GLU A 99 -3.62 14.01 -9.66
C GLU A 99 -3.55 13.22 -10.97
N LEU A 100 -4.65 12.56 -11.31
CA LEU A 100 -4.77 11.75 -12.50
C LEU A 100 -5.57 12.47 -13.58
N ASN A 101 -5.07 12.43 -14.81
CA ASN A 101 -5.77 12.97 -15.96
C ASN A 101 -6.86 11.99 -16.44
N ASP A 102 -8.06 12.10 -15.86
CA ASP A 102 -9.23 11.28 -16.22
C ASP A 102 -9.48 11.24 -17.73
N TYR A 103 -9.27 12.36 -18.45
CA TYR A 103 -9.50 12.42 -19.89
C TYR A 103 -8.52 11.52 -20.65
N GLU A 104 -7.23 11.61 -20.34
CA GLU A 104 -6.20 10.80 -20.99
C GLU A 104 -6.35 9.31 -20.66
N LEU A 105 -6.63 9.00 -19.40
CA LEU A 105 -6.88 7.62 -18.95
C LEU A 105 -8.06 6.97 -19.70
N LYS A 106 -9.15 7.72 -19.90
CA LYS A 106 -10.31 7.22 -20.64
C LYS A 106 -10.06 7.13 -22.14
N LYS A 107 -9.44 8.16 -22.72
CA LYS A 107 -9.30 8.28 -24.17
C LYS A 107 -8.21 7.38 -24.74
N TYR A 108 -7.06 7.31 -24.08
CA TYR A 108 -5.87 6.64 -24.61
C TYR A 108 -5.63 5.27 -23.98
N LEU A 109 -6.01 5.09 -22.70
CA LEU A 109 -5.83 3.84 -21.97
C LEU A 109 -7.14 3.06 -21.76
N LEU A 110 -8.26 3.59 -22.27
CA LEU A 110 -9.59 2.94 -22.23
C LEU A 110 -10.04 2.55 -20.81
N VAL A 111 -9.57 3.28 -19.79
CA VAL A 111 -9.95 3.02 -18.39
C VAL A 111 -11.41 3.39 -18.17
N LYS A 112 -12.19 2.47 -17.60
CA LYS A 112 -13.62 2.66 -17.35
C LYS A 112 -13.86 3.63 -16.20
N ASP A 113 -14.95 4.39 -16.24
CA ASP A 113 -15.35 5.31 -15.16
C ASP A 113 -15.43 4.63 -13.79
N LYS A 114 -15.95 3.39 -13.75
CA LYS A 114 -16.03 2.60 -12.52
C LYS A 114 -14.64 2.32 -11.93
N THR A 115 -13.64 2.07 -12.78
CA THR A 115 -12.25 1.82 -12.34
C THR A 115 -11.62 3.09 -11.78
N LEU A 116 -11.80 4.24 -12.46
CA LEU A 116 -11.32 5.52 -11.96
C LEU A 116 -11.99 5.93 -10.64
N THR A 117 -13.30 5.70 -10.52
CA THR A 117 -14.04 5.97 -9.28
C THR A 117 -13.47 5.15 -8.13
N LYS A 118 -13.24 3.84 -8.35
CA LYS A 118 -12.63 2.97 -7.33
C LYS A 118 -11.22 3.41 -6.96
N LEU A 119 -10.41 3.81 -7.93
CA LEU A 119 -9.06 4.30 -7.68
C LEU A 119 -9.07 5.56 -6.81
N LYS A 120 -9.95 6.53 -7.11
CA LYS A 120 -10.10 7.75 -6.30
C LYS A 120 -10.57 7.46 -4.87
N VAL A 121 -11.49 6.50 -4.71
CA VAL A 121 -11.88 5.99 -3.39
C VAL A 121 -10.67 5.40 -2.67
N LEU A 122 -9.87 4.55 -3.32
CA LEU A 122 -8.66 4.01 -2.71
C LEU A 122 -7.61 5.06 -2.35
N GLN A 123 -7.46 6.14 -3.13
CA GLN A 123 -6.58 7.26 -2.77
C GLN A 123 -7.09 7.97 -1.50
N SER A 124 -8.40 8.14 -1.38
CA SER A 124 -9.05 8.70 -0.19
C SER A 124 -8.89 7.78 1.03
N ASP A 125 -9.08 6.47 0.86
CA ASP A 125 -8.94 5.48 1.92
C ASP A 125 -7.49 5.44 2.42
N ALA A 126 -6.51 5.41 1.51
CA ALA A 126 -5.09 5.47 1.85
C ALA A 126 -4.73 6.74 2.64
N ARG A 127 -5.34 7.89 2.29
CA ARG A 127 -5.19 9.14 3.05
C ARG A 127 -5.72 9.00 4.47
N SER A 128 -6.95 8.51 4.62
CA SER A 128 -7.58 8.33 5.93
C SER A 128 -6.76 7.39 6.82
N ILE A 129 -6.34 6.25 6.28
CA ILE A 129 -5.55 5.25 7.00
C ILE A 129 -4.18 5.81 7.40
N TRP A 130 -3.53 6.59 6.55
CA TRP A 130 -2.28 7.27 6.92
C TRP A 130 -2.48 8.25 8.08
N ASP A 131 -3.54 9.07 8.02
CA ASP A 131 -3.82 10.05 9.06
C ASP A 131 -4.18 9.37 10.40
N GLU A 132 -4.88 8.24 10.36
CA GLU A 132 -5.14 7.37 11.52
C GLU A 132 -3.85 6.79 12.09
N PHE A 133 -2.96 6.24 11.25
CA PHE A 133 -1.65 5.75 11.65
C PHE A 133 -0.84 6.81 12.39
N VAL A 134 -0.74 8.02 11.82
CA VAL A 134 0.00 9.13 12.45
C VAL A 134 -0.61 9.50 13.80
N THR A 135 -1.94 9.55 13.88
CA THR A 135 -2.65 9.84 15.13
C THR A 135 -2.36 8.79 16.20
N SER A 136 -2.39 7.51 15.85
CA SER A 136 -2.09 6.40 16.77
C SER A 136 -0.62 6.40 17.19
N LEU A 137 0.30 6.67 16.26
CA LEU A 137 1.73 6.74 16.55
C LEU A 137 2.05 7.86 17.55
N ILE A 138 1.51 9.05 17.34
CA ILE A 138 1.70 10.20 18.23
C ILE A 138 1.18 9.87 19.63
N LYS A 139 -0.04 9.33 19.74
CA LYS A 139 -0.64 8.92 21.03
C LYS A 139 0.23 7.94 21.79
N LYS A 140 0.84 6.97 21.10
CA LYS A 140 1.67 5.92 21.71
C LYS A 140 3.07 6.40 22.08
N SER A 141 3.60 7.40 21.38
CA SER A 141 5.00 7.84 21.54
C SER A 141 5.30 8.66 22.81
N ASP A 142 4.30 9.02 23.61
CA ASP A 142 4.39 9.82 24.86
C ASP A 142 5.16 11.17 24.77
N LYS A 143 5.73 11.51 23.61
CA LYS A 143 6.47 12.73 23.31
C LYS A 143 6.01 13.29 21.96
N PRO A 144 5.98 14.62 21.78
CA PRO A 144 5.78 15.18 20.45
C PRO A 144 6.90 14.71 19.53
N ILE A 145 6.53 13.99 18.46
CA ILE A 145 7.43 13.51 17.38
C ILE A 145 7.67 14.64 16.38
#